data_AF-K1T3R7-F1
#
_entry.id   AF-K1T3R7-F1
#
_cell.length_a   1.000
_cell.length_b   1.000
_cell.length_c   1.000
_cell.angle_alpha   90.00
_cell.angle_beta   90.00
_cell.angle_gamma   90.00
#
_symmetry.space_group_name_H-M   'P 1'
#
loop_
_entity.id
_entity.type
_entity.pdbx_description
1 polymer ?
#
loop_
_entity_poly.entity_id
_entity_poly.type
_entity_poly.pdbx_seq_one_letter_code
_entity_poly.pdbx_strand_id
1 'polypeptide(L)'
;NNVEELKDKDITFLNPFLPFDAKTLAETILGLPEFKKYNFTKKELLNAAKLAEEEYQHCRADIHAEGAKAVEYLEKKHLKGIVLAGRPYHVDPEINHGIDTLITSLGLGVITGDSIANQTEPKAPLRVVNQWVYHARLYSAADFVGKHDNLELVQLNSFGCGVDAVTTDQVEEILSSYNKMYTLIKIDEVNNLGAVRIRIRSLLASMNKREKDNVCTNCDADYTVKKVMFTKDMKDYTILCPQMAPIHFELIETAVRSCGYNLELLRNCTQHTVETGLKYVNNDACYPSILVTGQMIEALESGKYDLNKTALIMSQTGGGCRATNYIGFIRKALKDAG
;
A
#
# COMPACT_ATOMS: atom_id res chain seq x y z
N ASN A 1 -0.04 -28.92 -8.11
CA ASN A 1 -0.32 -29.12 -6.67
C ASN A 1 0.77 -29.97 -6.07
N ASN A 2 1.45 -29.42 -5.07
CA ASN A 2 2.58 -30.08 -4.37
C ASN A 2 2.11 -30.90 -3.16
N VAL A 3 0.86 -31.39 -3.20
CA VAL A 3 0.23 -32.18 -2.14
C VAL A 3 -0.30 -33.44 -2.83
N GLU A 4 0.46 -34.54 -2.75
CA GLU A 4 0.17 -35.77 -3.48
C GLU A 4 -1.09 -36.47 -2.96
N GLU A 5 -1.39 -36.27 -1.68
CA GLU A 5 -2.54 -36.79 -0.95
C GLU A 5 -3.86 -36.33 -1.60
N LEU A 6 -3.89 -35.17 -2.27
CA LEU A 6 -5.06 -34.71 -3.03
C LEU A 6 -5.41 -35.61 -4.22
N LYS A 7 -4.53 -36.56 -4.59
CA LYS A 7 -4.79 -37.59 -5.60
C LYS A 7 -5.46 -38.84 -5.02
N ASP A 8 -5.56 -38.97 -3.70
CA ASP A 8 -6.24 -40.11 -3.07
C ASP A 8 -7.71 -40.14 -3.46
N LYS A 9 -8.20 -41.33 -3.77
CA LYS A 9 -9.57 -41.54 -4.27
C LYS A 9 -10.65 -41.16 -3.24
N ASP A 10 -10.28 -41.09 -1.97
CA ASP A 10 -11.18 -40.75 -0.86
C ASP A 10 -11.32 -39.22 -0.67
N ILE A 11 -10.53 -38.41 -1.39
CA ILE A 11 -10.58 -36.95 -1.31
C ILE A 11 -11.34 -36.38 -2.52
N THR A 12 -12.46 -35.70 -2.24
CA THR A 12 -13.11 -34.85 -3.25
C THR A 12 -12.51 -33.45 -3.22
N PHE A 13 -11.62 -33.15 -4.15
CA PHE A 13 -11.07 -31.80 -4.33
C PHE A 13 -12.00 -30.93 -5.19
N LEU A 14 -12.44 -29.78 -4.66
CA LEU A 14 -13.24 -28.79 -5.37
C LEU A 14 -12.42 -27.51 -5.55
N ASN A 15 -12.33 -27.01 -6.79
CA ASN A 15 -11.68 -25.73 -7.11
C ASN A 15 -12.54 -24.81 -8.00
N PRO A 16 -13.81 -24.54 -7.64
CA PRO A 16 -14.61 -23.54 -8.35
C PRO A 16 -14.25 -22.13 -7.89
N PHE A 17 -14.44 -21.15 -8.77
CA PHE A 17 -14.47 -19.75 -8.37
C PHE A 17 -15.81 -19.45 -7.68
N LEU A 18 -15.76 -18.96 -6.45
CA LEU A 18 -16.94 -18.60 -5.66
C LEU A 18 -16.89 -17.11 -5.29
N PRO A 19 -17.86 -16.28 -5.73
CA PRO A 19 -17.91 -14.87 -5.36
C PRO A 19 -18.40 -14.68 -3.92
N PHE A 20 -18.04 -13.57 -3.29
CA PHE A 20 -18.47 -13.27 -1.90
C PHE A 20 -19.87 -12.66 -1.81
N ASP A 21 -20.36 -12.02 -2.90
CA ASP A 21 -21.71 -11.47 -2.92
C ASP A 21 -22.76 -12.58 -2.81
N ALA A 22 -23.63 -12.51 -1.81
CA ALA A 22 -24.54 -13.59 -1.44
C ALA A 22 -25.46 -14.05 -2.60
N LYS A 23 -25.97 -13.11 -3.39
CA LYS A 23 -26.84 -13.43 -4.52
C LYS A 23 -26.07 -14.16 -5.61
N THR A 24 -24.93 -13.59 -6.00
CA THR A 24 -24.08 -14.14 -7.05
C THR A 24 -23.49 -15.48 -6.62
N LEU A 25 -23.17 -15.65 -5.33
CA LEU A 25 -22.68 -16.90 -4.75
C LEU A 25 -23.70 -18.02 -4.87
N ALA A 26 -24.94 -17.75 -4.45
CA ALA A 26 -26.02 -18.73 -4.55
C ALA A 26 -26.29 -19.14 -6.01
N GLU A 27 -26.28 -18.17 -6.93
CA GLU A 27 -26.46 -18.44 -8.37
C GLU A 27 -25.29 -19.24 -8.96
N THR A 28 -24.05 -18.93 -8.53
CA THR A 28 -22.83 -19.64 -8.95
C THR A 28 -22.85 -21.09 -8.47
N ILE A 29 -23.15 -21.33 -7.19
CA ILE A 29 -23.20 -22.69 -6.62
C ILE A 29 -24.28 -23.54 -7.33
N LEU A 30 -25.45 -22.98 -7.62
CA LEU A 30 -26.51 -23.70 -8.35
C LEU A 30 -26.14 -24.03 -9.80
N GLY A 31 -25.34 -23.18 -10.45
CA GLY A 31 -24.92 -23.36 -11.83
C GLY A 31 -23.79 -24.37 -12.01
N LEU A 32 -23.00 -24.61 -10.98
CA LEU A 32 -21.80 -25.43 -11.03
C LEU A 32 -22.10 -26.95 -10.93
N PRO A 33 -21.69 -27.77 -11.91
CA PRO A 33 -21.94 -29.22 -11.91
C PRO A 33 -21.46 -29.95 -10.65
N GLU A 34 -20.36 -29.49 -10.05
CA GLU A 34 -19.71 -30.05 -8.87
C GLU A 34 -20.63 -30.07 -7.64
N PHE A 35 -21.57 -29.11 -7.57
CA PHE A 35 -22.50 -28.99 -6.45
C PHE A 35 -23.85 -29.67 -6.67
N LYS A 36 -24.12 -30.18 -7.88
CA LYS A 36 -25.41 -30.83 -8.20
C LYS A 36 -25.73 -32.01 -7.28
N LYS A 37 -24.72 -32.78 -6.87
CA LYS A 37 -24.88 -33.94 -5.99
C LYS A 37 -25.48 -33.61 -4.61
N TYR A 38 -25.41 -32.35 -4.18
CA TYR A 38 -25.92 -31.91 -2.87
C TYR A 38 -27.38 -31.46 -2.91
N ASN A 39 -27.97 -31.28 -4.10
CA ASN A 39 -29.39 -30.89 -4.29
C ASN A 39 -29.82 -29.64 -3.49
N PHE A 40 -28.92 -28.64 -3.36
CA PHE A 40 -29.23 -27.40 -2.66
C PHE A 40 -30.37 -26.61 -3.32
N THR A 41 -31.23 -25.99 -2.51
CA THR A 41 -32.23 -25.04 -3.00
C THR A 41 -31.69 -23.61 -3.02
N LYS A 42 -32.23 -22.74 -3.89
CA LYS A 42 -31.87 -21.31 -3.94
C LYS A 42 -32.10 -20.62 -2.59
N LYS A 43 -33.18 -20.98 -1.89
CA LYS A 43 -33.52 -20.39 -0.59
C LYS A 43 -32.50 -20.75 0.49
N GLU A 44 -32.06 -22.02 0.54
CA GLU A 44 -31.04 -22.47 1.48
C GLU A 44 -29.71 -21.76 1.24
N LEU A 45 -29.25 -21.68 -0.01
CA LEU A 45 -27.99 -21.03 -0.36
C LEU A 45 -27.99 -19.54 -0.03
N LEU A 46 -29.08 -18.83 -0.34
CA LEU A 46 -29.21 -17.41 0.01
C LEU A 46 -29.21 -17.20 1.53
N ASN A 47 -29.91 -18.06 2.28
CA ASN A 47 -29.92 -17.99 3.74
C ASN A 47 -28.52 -18.27 4.32
N ALA A 48 -27.83 -19.30 3.84
CA ALA A 48 -26.49 -19.65 4.27
C ALA A 48 -25.47 -18.54 3.94
N ALA A 49 -25.53 -17.98 2.73
CA ALA A 49 -24.66 -16.89 2.33
C ALA A 49 -24.90 -15.61 3.16
N LYS A 50 -26.16 -15.32 3.49
CA LYS A 50 -26.50 -14.20 4.38
C LYS A 50 -25.96 -14.40 5.79
N LEU A 51 -26.16 -15.59 6.39
CA LEU A 51 -25.62 -15.91 7.72
C LEU A 51 -24.09 -15.83 7.73
N ALA A 52 -23.43 -16.30 6.66
CA ALA A 52 -21.97 -16.20 6.53
C ALA A 52 -21.49 -14.75 6.45
N GLU A 53 -22.20 -13.88 5.72
CA GLU A 53 -21.88 -12.45 5.66
C GLU A 53 -22.13 -11.75 7.01
N GLU A 54 -23.23 -12.08 7.70
CA GLU A 54 -23.53 -11.54 9.04
C GLU A 54 -22.43 -11.91 10.05
N GLU A 55 -22.01 -13.17 10.07
CA GLU A 55 -20.89 -13.63 10.91
C GLU A 55 -19.56 -12.97 10.53
N TYR A 56 -19.30 -12.80 9.23
CA TYR A 56 -18.12 -12.09 8.76
C TYR A 56 -18.07 -10.65 9.29
N GLN A 57 -19.20 -9.93 9.24
CA GLN A 57 -19.29 -8.58 9.80
C GLN A 57 -19.20 -8.57 11.33
N HIS A 58 -19.78 -9.55 12.01
CA HIS A 58 -19.67 -9.71 13.47
C HIS A 58 -18.21 -9.89 13.90
N CYS A 59 -17.49 -10.83 13.28
CA CYS A 59 -16.07 -11.06 13.52
C CYS A 59 -15.23 -9.77 13.33
N ARG A 60 -15.52 -8.99 12.28
CA ARG A 60 -14.86 -7.69 12.08
C ARG A 60 -15.18 -6.67 13.17
N ALA A 61 -16.43 -6.63 13.63
CA ALA A 61 -16.85 -5.76 14.72
C ALA A 61 -16.15 -6.13 16.04
N ASP A 62 -16.04 -7.43 16.34
CA ASP A 62 -15.31 -7.94 17.51
C ASP A 62 -13.84 -7.54 17.48
N ILE A 63 -13.17 -7.70 16.33
CA ILE A 63 -11.78 -7.30 16.13
C ILE A 63 -11.59 -5.79 16.38
N HIS A 64 -12.49 -4.95 15.85
CA HIS A 64 -12.42 -3.50 16.09
C HIS A 64 -12.71 -3.12 17.56
N ALA A 65 -13.65 -3.82 18.20
CA ALA A 65 -14.00 -3.58 19.60
C ALA A 65 -12.83 -3.96 20.53
N GLU A 66 -12.17 -5.08 20.30
CA GLU A 66 -10.96 -5.47 21.04
C GLU A 66 -9.79 -4.54 20.76
N GLY A 67 -9.63 -4.06 19.52
CA GLY A 67 -8.66 -3.02 19.18
C GLY A 67 -8.84 -1.75 20.01
N ALA A 68 -10.07 -1.24 20.08
CA ALA A 68 -10.39 -0.06 20.89
C ALA A 68 -10.12 -0.28 22.39
N LYS A 69 -10.53 -1.43 22.94
CA LYS A 69 -10.24 -1.79 24.34
C LYS A 69 -8.74 -1.88 24.61
N ALA A 70 -7.97 -2.44 23.68
CA ALA A 70 -6.52 -2.57 23.81
C ALA A 70 -5.83 -1.20 23.81
N VAL A 71 -6.23 -0.28 22.93
CA VAL A 71 -5.72 1.10 22.92
C VAL A 71 -6.02 1.80 24.25
N GLU A 72 -7.28 1.76 24.71
CA GLU A 72 -7.69 2.37 25.97
C GLU A 72 -6.91 1.78 27.18
N TYR A 73 -6.67 0.47 27.17
CA TYR A 73 -5.86 -0.19 28.20
C TYR A 73 -4.42 0.33 28.21
N LEU A 74 -3.78 0.48 27.04
CA LEU A 74 -2.42 1.00 26.93
C LEU A 74 -2.33 2.44 27.43
N GLU A 75 -3.29 3.29 27.07
CA GLU A 75 -3.34 4.68 27.52
C GLU A 75 -3.50 4.80 29.03
N LYS A 76 -4.51 4.13 29.62
CA LYS A 76 -4.79 4.18 31.07
C LYS A 76 -3.65 3.65 31.92
N LYS A 77 -2.87 2.70 31.39
CA LYS A 77 -1.73 2.09 32.08
C LYS A 77 -0.40 2.78 31.77
N HIS A 78 -0.40 3.82 30.93
CA HIS A 78 0.81 4.49 30.43
C HIS A 78 1.81 3.50 29.80
N LEU A 79 1.28 2.51 29.08
CA LEU A 79 2.05 1.50 28.36
C LEU A 79 2.22 1.90 26.90
N LYS A 80 3.31 1.42 26.32
CA LYS A 80 3.65 1.61 24.91
C LYS A 80 3.17 0.43 24.09
N GLY A 81 2.68 0.70 22.89
CA GLY A 81 2.17 -0.31 21.97
C GLY A 81 2.82 -0.25 20.60
N ILE A 82 2.89 -1.40 19.96
CA ILE A 82 3.22 -1.53 18.53
C ILE A 82 1.95 -1.95 17.80
N VAL A 83 1.58 -1.16 16.80
CA VAL A 83 0.63 -1.56 15.77
C VAL A 83 1.38 -2.35 14.71
N LEU A 84 1.18 -3.66 14.70
CA LEU A 84 1.74 -4.56 13.70
C LEU A 84 0.82 -4.58 12.48
N ALA A 85 1.32 -4.08 11.36
CA ALA A 85 0.55 -3.93 10.14
C ALA A 85 1.22 -4.66 8.97
N GLY A 86 0.42 -5.24 8.08
CA GLY A 86 0.94 -6.02 6.97
C GLY A 86 -0.17 -6.63 6.14
N ARG A 87 0.12 -7.74 5.47
CA ARG A 87 -0.87 -8.54 4.74
C ARG A 87 -1.61 -9.50 5.67
N PRO A 88 -2.83 -9.93 5.30
CA PRO A 88 -3.60 -10.90 6.09
C PRO A 88 -2.81 -12.18 6.40
N TYR A 89 -2.01 -12.65 5.46
CA TYR A 89 -1.22 -13.88 5.62
C TYR A 89 -0.05 -13.71 6.61
N HIS A 90 0.36 -12.51 6.99
CA HIS A 90 1.39 -12.33 8.04
C HIS A 90 0.89 -12.70 9.44
N VAL A 91 -0.40 -12.99 9.60
CA VAL A 91 -0.98 -13.53 10.85
C VAL A 91 -0.72 -15.03 10.97
N ASP A 92 -0.40 -15.71 9.86
CA ASP A 92 -0.06 -17.13 9.87
C ASP A 92 1.18 -17.38 10.76
N PRO A 93 1.14 -18.30 11.74
CA PRO A 93 2.27 -18.56 12.63
C PRO A 93 3.57 -18.94 11.91
N GLU A 94 3.47 -19.63 10.77
CA GLU A 94 4.62 -20.06 9.96
C GLU A 94 5.26 -18.88 9.20
N ILE A 95 4.49 -17.81 8.94
CA ILE A 95 4.97 -16.60 8.26
C ILE A 95 5.37 -15.53 9.28
N ASN A 96 4.66 -15.42 10.41
CA ASN A 96 4.88 -14.36 11.39
C ASN A 96 6.21 -14.49 12.12
N HIS A 97 6.76 -15.70 12.22
CA HIS A 97 8.00 -16.01 12.96
C HIS A 97 7.97 -15.69 14.46
N GLY A 98 6.79 -15.44 15.05
CA GLY A 98 6.65 -15.05 16.45
C GLY A 98 7.12 -13.61 16.75
N ILE A 99 7.04 -12.72 15.77
CA ILE A 99 7.41 -11.30 15.92
C ILE A 99 6.52 -10.62 16.97
N ASP A 100 5.24 -10.98 17.02
CA ASP A 100 4.28 -10.55 18.04
C ASP A 100 4.76 -10.90 19.47
N THR A 101 5.18 -12.15 19.68
CA THR A 101 5.70 -12.65 20.97
C THR A 101 7.02 -11.99 21.34
N LEU A 102 7.88 -11.72 20.34
CA LEU A 102 9.10 -10.95 20.55
C LEU A 102 8.79 -9.54 21.05
N ILE A 103 7.83 -8.84 20.45
CA ILE A 103 7.45 -7.47 20.86
C ILE A 103 6.91 -7.48 22.29
N THR A 104 6.01 -8.41 22.63
CA THR A 104 5.46 -8.51 24.00
C THR A 104 6.53 -8.86 25.03
N SER A 105 7.53 -9.69 24.67
CA SER A 105 8.69 -9.98 25.55
C SER A 105 9.54 -8.74 25.89
N LEU A 106 9.42 -7.67 25.12
CA LEU A 106 10.08 -6.38 25.37
C LEU A 106 9.22 -5.42 26.20
N GLY A 107 8.06 -5.87 26.71
CA GLY A 107 7.15 -5.08 27.53
C GLY A 107 6.23 -4.15 26.75
N LEU A 108 6.07 -4.38 25.44
CA LEU A 108 5.21 -3.59 24.56
C LEU A 108 3.88 -4.32 24.30
N GLY A 109 2.79 -3.57 24.29
CA GLY A 109 1.52 -4.08 23.77
C GLY A 109 1.62 -4.33 22.26
N VAL A 110 0.89 -5.32 21.75
CA VAL A 110 0.77 -5.58 20.31
C VAL A 110 -0.69 -5.48 19.91
N ILE A 111 -0.96 -4.66 18.89
CA ILE A 111 -2.29 -4.48 18.30
C ILE A 111 -2.15 -4.68 16.79
N THR A 112 -3.16 -5.23 16.13
CA THR A 112 -3.13 -5.41 14.67
C THR A 112 -3.59 -4.14 13.97
N GLY A 113 -2.99 -3.81 12.82
CA GLY A 113 -3.44 -2.67 12.02
C GLY A 113 -4.93 -2.74 11.62
N ASP A 114 -5.47 -3.95 11.41
CA ASP A 114 -6.88 -4.14 11.06
C ASP A 114 -7.82 -3.74 12.21
N SER A 115 -7.44 -4.00 13.47
CA SER A 115 -8.27 -3.72 14.64
C SER A 115 -8.49 -2.23 14.95
N ILE A 116 -7.68 -1.35 14.35
CA ILE A 116 -7.78 0.11 14.54
C ILE A 116 -8.05 0.88 13.24
N ALA A 117 -8.08 0.19 12.10
CA ALA A 117 -8.19 0.85 10.79
C ALA A 117 -9.54 1.56 10.58
N ASN A 118 -10.57 1.22 11.35
CA ASN A 118 -11.89 1.86 11.32
C ASN A 118 -11.98 3.12 12.19
N GLN A 119 -10.95 3.44 12.99
CA GLN A 119 -10.99 4.53 13.97
C GLN A 119 -10.62 5.89 13.36
N THR A 120 -10.03 5.91 12.16
CA THR A 120 -9.67 7.13 11.48
C THR A 120 -9.69 6.95 9.97
N GLU A 121 -9.84 8.07 9.27
CA GLU A 121 -9.63 8.16 7.83
C GLU A 121 -8.40 9.03 7.56
N PRO A 122 -7.46 8.58 6.69
CA PRO A 122 -6.33 9.40 6.29
C PRO A 122 -6.78 10.70 5.63
N LYS A 123 -6.09 11.80 5.94
CA LYS A 123 -6.28 13.09 5.29
C LYS A 123 -6.11 12.94 3.78
N ALA A 124 -7.10 13.39 3.03
CA ALA A 124 -7.11 13.37 1.58
C ALA A 124 -6.81 14.76 1.01
N PRO A 125 -6.24 14.86 -0.21
CA PRO A 125 -5.82 13.75 -1.07
C PRO A 125 -4.47 13.17 -0.67
N LEU A 126 -4.36 11.83 -0.68
CA LEU A 126 -3.07 11.14 -0.64
C LEU A 126 -2.32 11.33 -1.98
N ARG A 127 -1.00 11.18 -1.96
CA ARG A 127 -0.17 11.17 -3.17
C ARG A 127 -0.54 10.01 -4.09
N VAL A 128 -0.89 8.88 -3.49
CA VAL A 128 -1.25 7.63 -4.16
C VAL A 128 -2.76 7.51 -4.34
N VAL A 129 -3.18 6.77 -5.37
CA VAL A 129 -4.57 6.36 -5.57
C VAL A 129 -4.89 5.24 -4.58
N ASN A 130 -5.74 5.56 -3.61
CA ASN A 130 -6.18 4.64 -2.59
C ASN A 130 -7.40 3.83 -3.05
N GLN A 131 -7.16 2.71 -3.73
CA GLN A 131 -8.22 1.85 -4.29
C GLN A 131 -8.19 0.40 -3.79
N TRP A 132 -7.22 0.04 -2.96
CA TRP A 132 -7.06 -1.33 -2.46
C TRP A 132 -7.37 -1.39 -0.97
N VAL A 133 -8.30 -2.25 -0.61
CA VAL A 133 -8.81 -2.38 0.76
C VAL A 133 -7.70 -2.58 1.80
N TYR A 134 -6.75 -3.49 1.58
CA TYR A 134 -5.68 -3.74 2.56
C TYR A 134 -4.70 -2.57 2.71
N HIS A 135 -4.48 -1.79 1.65
CA HIS A 135 -3.62 -0.60 1.72
C HIS A 135 -4.34 0.57 2.36
N ALA A 136 -5.64 0.74 2.06
CA ALA A 136 -6.47 1.73 2.72
C ALA A 136 -6.43 1.54 4.25
N ARG A 137 -6.58 0.29 4.71
CA ARG A 137 -6.45 -0.06 6.14
C ARG A 137 -5.07 0.28 6.70
N LEU A 138 -4.01 0.01 5.95
CA LEU A 138 -2.64 0.34 6.35
C LEU A 138 -2.43 1.86 6.47
N TYR A 139 -2.97 2.66 5.54
CA TYR A 139 -2.93 4.12 5.63
C TYR A 139 -3.73 4.64 6.83
N SER A 140 -4.93 4.09 7.09
CA SER A 140 -5.72 4.42 8.28
C SER A 140 -4.97 4.09 9.56
N ALA A 141 -4.35 2.91 9.64
CA ALA A 141 -3.55 2.52 10.80
C ALA A 141 -2.35 3.46 11.01
N ALA A 142 -1.67 3.87 9.94
CA ALA A 142 -0.57 4.84 10.02
C ALA A 142 -1.02 6.21 10.53
N ASP A 143 -2.16 6.71 10.03
CA ASP A 143 -2.73 7.98 10.50
C ASP A 143 -3.19 7.88 11.96
N PHE A 144 -3.80 6.76 12.35
CA PHE A 144 -4.23 6.53 13.72
C PHE A 144 -3.04 6.53 14.65
N VAL A 145 -2.01 5.73 14.33
CA VAL A 145 -0.76 5.71 15.10
C VAL A 145 -0.18 7.10 15.20
N GLY A 146 -0.11 7.85 14.08
CA GLY A 146 0.38 9.22 14.04
C GLY A 146 -0.21 10.15 15.10
N LYS A 147 -1.49 9.95 15.45
CA LYS A 147 -2.24 10.74 16.44
C LYS A 147 -2.07 10.27 17.90
N HIS A 148 -1.33 9.19 18.15
CA HIS A 148 -1.16 8.60 19.48
C HIS A 148 0.32 8.50 19.85
N ASP A 149 0.72 9.20 20.91
CA ASP A 149 2.13 9.27 21.34
C ASP A 149 2.67 7.93 21.87
N ASN A 150 1.80 7.11 22.47
CA ASN A 150 2.17 5.81 23.04
C ASN A 150 2.22 4.66 22.01
N LEU A 151 1.88 4.91 20.74
CA LEU A 151 1.86 3.91 19.69
C LEU A 151 2.95 4.14 18.64
N GLU A 152 3.54 3.06 18.13
CA GLU A 152 4.35 3.08 16.90
C GLU A 152 3.87 2.02 15.93
N LEU A 153 4.15 2.20 14.63
CA LEU A 153 3.76 1.26 13.60
C LEU A 153 4.98 0.46 13.14
N VAL A 154 4.82 -0.87 13.10
CA VAL A 154 5.77 -1.78 12.47
C VAL A 154 5.08 -2.41 11.28
N GLN A 155 5.59 -2.12 10.08
CA GLN A 155 5.07 -2.69 8.84
C GLN A 155 5.84 -3.97 8.49
N LEU A 156 5.10 -5.05 8.27
CA LEU A 156 5.60 -6.32 7.73
C LEU A 156 5.42 -6.33 6.20
N ASN A 157 6.44 -6.76 5.48
CA ASN A 157 6.45 -6.83 4.01
C ASN A 157 7.15 -8.12 3.54
N SER A 158 6.60 -8.79 2.52
CA SER A 158 7.23 -9.94 1.85
C SER A 158 7.75 -9.53 0.47
N PHE A 159 8.94 -8.92 0.43
CA PHE A 159 9.73 -8.58 -0.77
C PHE A 159 8.92 -8.14 -2.01
N GLY A 160 8.43 -6.89 -1.99
CA GLY A 160 7.84 -6.28 -3.19
C GLY A 160 6.55 -6.96 -3.66
N CYS A 161 5.80 -7.57 -2.75
CA CYS A 161 4.52 -8.19 -3.03
C CYS A 161 3.49 -7.15 -3.53
N GLY A 162 2.88 -7.39 -4.70
CA GLY A 162 1.77 -6.57 -5.17
C GLY A 162 2.15 -5.10 -5.35
N VAL A 163 1.51 -4.18 -4.64
CA VAL A 163 1.79 -2.73 -4.74
C VAL A 163 2.55 -2.19 -3.53
N ASP A 164 3.27 -3.05 -2.80
CA ASP A 164 3.96 -2.69 -1.55
C ASP A 164 4.86 -1.47 -1.69
N ALA A 165 5.65 -1.37 -2.75
CA ALA A 165 6.54 -0.23 -3.02
C ALA A 165 5.83 1.13 -3.06
N VAL A 166 4.56 1.17 -3.48
CA VAL A 166 3.74 2.39 -3.44
C VAL A 166 3.34 2.71 -2.00
N THR A 167 3.06 1.67 -1.23
CA THR A 167 2.38 1.78 0.05
C THR A 167 3.33 2.00 1.20
N THR A 168 4.52 1.40 1.16
CA THR A 168 5.60 1.66 2.12
C THR A 168 5.96 3.14 2.12
N ASP A 169 6.12 3.73 0.93
CA ASP A 169 6.49 5.14 0.79
C ASP A 169 5.38 6.06 1.32
N GLN A 170 4.11 5.73 1.05
CA GLN A 170 2.98 6.53 1.54
C GLN A 170 2.79 6.42 3.06
N VAL A 171 3.02 5.24 3.64
CA VAL A 171 2.98 5.03 5.11
C VAL A 171 4.11 5.77 5.79
N GLU A 172 5.32 5.72 5.22
CA GLU A 172 6.47 6.47 5.68
C GLU A 172 6.20 7.98 5.68
N GLU A 173 5.60 8.51 4.60
CA GLU A 173 5.19 9.93 4.53
C GLU A 173 4.20 10.31 5.63
N ILE A 174 3.18 9.47 5.88
CA ILE A 174 2.19 9.69 6.94
C ILE A 174 2.91 9.73 8.30
N LEU A 175 3.65 8.69 8.67
CA LEU A 175 4.30 8.60 9.98
C LEU A 175 5.35 9.71 10.19
N SER A 176 6.15 10.01 9.16
CA SER A 176 7.18 11.05 9.23
C SER A 176 6.58 12.43 9.44
N SER A 177 5.39 12.71 8.87
CA SER A 177 4.69 13.98 9.09
C SER A 177 4.25 14.20 10.54
N TYR A 178 4.08 13.10 11.30
CA TYR A 178 3.80 13.10 12.75
C TYR A 178 5.07 13.00 13.62
N ASN A 179 6.28 13.13 13.05
CA ASN A 179 7.57 12.90 13.72
C ASN A 179 7.76 11.47 14.26
N LYS A 180 7.12 10.48 13.63
CA LYS A 180 7.29 9.06 13.98
C LYS A 180 8.28 8.37 13.06
N MET A 181 8.96 7.36 13.62
CA MET A 181 9.95 6.59 12.89
C MET A 181 9.26 5.45 12.13
N TYR A 182 9.35 5.47 10.80
CA TYR A 182 8.87 4.36 9.99
C TYR A 182 9.77 3.12 10.19
N THR A 183 9.16 2.01 10.62
CA THR A 183 9.85 0.73 10.82
C THR A 183 9.29 -0.33 9.90
N LEU A 184 10.06 -0.69 8.87
CA LEU A 184 9.76 -1.79 7.95
C LEU A 184 10.54 -3.05 8.34
N ILE A 185 9.87 -4.19 8.38
CA ILE A 185 10.45 -5.52 8.59
C ILE A 185 10.12 -6.37 7.38
N LYS A 186 11.16 -6.78 6.64
CA LYS A 186 11.01 -7.72 5.53
C LYS A 186 10.97 -9.14 6.11
N ILE A 187 9.93 -9.88 5.76
CA ILE A 187 9.71 -11.28 6.12
C ILE A 187 10.06 -12.15 4.92
N ASP A 188 10.87 -13.17 5.18
CA ASP A 188 11.17 -14.26 4.26
C ASP A 188 10.88 -15.60 4.94
N GLU A 189 11.12 -16.72 4.24
CA GLU A 189 11.14 -18.07 4.83
C GLU A 189 12.16 -18.19 5.96
N VAL A 190 13.30 -17.50 5.86
CA VAL A 190 14.36 -17.54 6.89
C VAL A 190 13.97 -16.70 8.09
N ASN A 191 13.81 -17.37 9.23
CA ASN A 191 13.57 -16.71 10.50
C ASN A 191 14.80 -15.90 10.96
N ASN A 192 14.68 -14.56 10.97
CA ASN A 192 15.71 -13.64 11.46
C ASN A 192 15.21 -12.77 12.63
N LEU A 193 14.70 -13.41 13.69
CA LEU A 193 14.27 -12.72 14.91
C LEU A 193 15.38 -11.86 15.57
N GLY A 194 16.66 -12.16 15.34
CA GLY A 194 17.78 -11.36 15.84
C GLY A 194 17.77 -9.93 15.28
N ALA A 195 17.66 -9.79 13.95
CA ALA A 195 17.57 -8.48 13.31
C ALA A 195 16.28 -7.75 13.68
N VAL A 196 15.16 -8.46 13.77
CA VAL A 196 13.87 -7.91 14.24
C VAL A 196 14.03 -7.34 15.66
N ARG A 197 14.62 -8.11 16.59
CA ARG A 197 14.85 -7.69 17.98
C ARG A 197 15.67 -6.41 18.08
N ILE A 198 16.70 -6.26 17.25
CA ILE A 198 17.51 -5.04 17.21
C ILE A 198 16.66 -3.85 16.76
N ARG A 199 15.88 -3.99 15.68
CA ARG A 199 15.00 -2.92 15.17
C ARG A 199 13.95 -2.49 16.20
N ILE A 200 13.28 -3.43 16.86
CA ILE A 200 12.28 -3.11 17.89
C ILE A 200 12.93 -2.43 19.10
N ARG A 201 14.12 -2.84 19.52
CA ARG A 201 14.87 -2.17 20.59
C ARG A 201 15.27 -0.74 20.21
N SER A 202 15.69 -0.51 18.96
CA SER A 202 15.97 0.84 18.44
C SER A 202 14.73 1.71 18.41
N LEU A 203 13.58 1.15 18.01
CA LEU A 203 12.30 1.85 18.02
C LEU A 203 11.88 2.23 19.45
N LEU A 204 11.97 1.29 20.40
CA LEU A 204 11.70 1.55 21.82
C LEU A 204 12.63 2.63 22.40
N ALA A 205 13.92 2.60 22.06
CA ALA A 205 14.86 3.65 22.47
C ALA A 205 14.47 5.02 21.90
N SER A 206 14.00 5.07 20.65
CA SER A 206 13.49 6.28 20.00
C SER A 206 12.23 6.82 20.71
N MET A 207 11.29 5.95 21.07
CA MET A 207 10.10 6.32 21.84
C MET A 207 10.46 6.88 23.21
N ASN A 208 11.37 6.23 23.94
CA ASN A 208 11.83 6.68 25.26
C ASN A 208 12.55 8.03 25.18
N LYS A 209 13.28 8.28 24.09
CA LYS A 209 13.95 9.56 23.87
C LYS A 209 12.93 10.68 23.60
N ARG A 210 11.95 10.47 22.70
CA ARG A 210 10.88 11.45 22.42
C ARG A 210 10.13 11.85 23.69
N GLU A 211 9.80 10.86 24.52
CA GLU A 211 9.13 11.09 25.80
C GLU A 211 9.97 11.94 26.76
N LYS A 212 11.27 11.63 26.91
CA LYS A 212 12.19 12.42 27.74
C LYS A 212 12.37 13.85 27.24
N ASP A 213 12.44 14.01 25.93
CA ASP A 213 12.62 15.32 25.28
C ASP A 213 11.31 16.12 25.21
N ASN A 214 10.18 15.59 25.72
CA ASN A 214 8.83 16.15 25.62
C ASN A 214 8.44 16.52 24.18
N VAL A 215 8.92 15.74 23.21
CA VAL A 215 8.57 15.91 21.80
C VAL A 215 7.26 15.18 21.53
N CYS A 216 6.17 15.93 21.50
CA CYS A 216 4.85 15.42 21.11
C CYS A 216 4.81 15.10 19.61
N THR A 217 3.91 14.19 19.22
CA THR A 217 3.54 14.04 17.80
C THR A 217 3.02 15.36 17.23
N ASN A 218 3.29 15.61 15.95
CA ASN A 218 2.79 16.80 15.27
C ASN A 218 1.28 16.68 15.00
N CYS A 219 0.44 17.24 15.86
CA CYS A 219 -1.02 17.20 15.70
C CYS A 219 -1.51 17.84 14.38
N ASP A 220 -0.73 18.77 13.82
CA ASP A 220 -1.01 19.48 12.56
C ASP A 220 -0.30 18.86 11.34
N ALA A 221 0.08 17.59 11.43
CA ALA A 221 0.74 16.87 10.33
C ALA A 221 -0.04 17.00 8.99
N ASP A 222 0.62 17.52 7.96
CA ASP A 222 0.10 17.60 6.60
C ASP A 222 0.93 16.71 5.67
N TYR A 223 0.35 15.56 5.32
CA TYR A 223 0.88 14.62 4.33
C TYR A 223 0.05 14.64 3.04
N THR A 224 -0.85 15.62 2.88
CA THR A 224 -1.69 15.71 1.69
C THR A 224 -0.88 16.19 0.49
N VAL A 225 -1.25 15.71 -0.69
CA VAL A 225 -0.59 16.13 -1.93
C VAL A 225 -1.22 17.40 -2.47
N LYS A 226 -0.41 18.45 -2.63
CA LYS A 226 -0.82 19.64 -3.37
C LYS A 226 -0.73 19.34 -4.87
N LYS A 227 -1.88 19.38 -5.56
CA LYS A 227 -1.96 19.11 -6.99
C LYS A 227 -1.91 20.43 -7.76
N VAL A 228 -0.83 20.66 -8.49
CA VAL A 228 -0.80 21.69 -9.53
C VAL A 228 -1.50 21.12 -10.76
N MET A 229 -2.58 21.77 -11.18
CA MET A 229 -3.36 21.36 -12.34
C MET A 229 -2.84 22.06 -13.58
N PHE A 230 -2.72 21.32 -14.68
CA PHE A 230 -2.48 21.89 -15.99
C PHE A 230 -3.74 22.65 -16.44
N THR A 231 -3.62 23.94 -16.73
CA THR A 231 -4.74 24.81 -17.13
C THR A 231 -4.70 25.15 -18.62
N LYS A 232 -5.76 25.75 -19.15
CA LYS A 232 -5.79 26.21 -20.55
C LYS A 232 -4.74 27.27 -20.85
N ASP A 233 -4.31 28.04 -19.84
CA ASP A 233 -3.31 29.09 -19.98
C ASP A 233 -1.90 28.52 -20.16
N MET A 234 -1.68 27.25 -19.81
CA MET A 234 -0.41 26.55 -19.96
C MET A 234 -0.23 25.93 -21.35
N LYS A 235 -1.02 26.33 -22.35
CA LYS A 235 -0.99 25.73 -23.70
C LYS A 235 0.38 25.87 -24.39
N ASP A 236 1.14 26.91 -24.05
CA ASP A 236 2.49 27.18 -24.55
C ASP A 236 3.60 26.40 -23.81
N TYR A 237 3.26 25.62 -22.78
CA TYR A 237 4.24 24.84 -22.01
C TYR A 237 4.78 23.68 -22.86
N THR A 238 6.05 23.31 -22.60
CA THR A 238 6.60 22.04 -23.07
C THR A 238 6.06 20.91 -22.20
N ILE A 239 5.37 19.96 -22.81
CA ILE A 239 4.77 18.81 -22.12
C ILE A 239 5.63 17.57 -22.40
N LEU A 240 6.34 17.08 -21.38
CA LEU A 240 7.18 15.89 -21.50
C LEU A 240 6.36 14.62 -21.28
N CYS A 241 6.49 13.68 -22.21
CA CYS A 241 5.79 12.40 -22.20
C CYS A 241 6.80 11.25 -22.26
N PRO A 242 6.69 10.23 -21.40
CA PRO A 242 7.59 9.07 -21.46
C PRO A 242 7.25 8.18 -22.65
N GLN A 243 8.27 7.52 -23.22
CA GLN A 243 8.05 6.54 -24.28
C GLN A 243 7.64 5.19 -23.67
N MET A 244 6.35 4.85 -23.81
CA MET A 244 5.78 3.58 -23.32
C MET A 244 5.61 2.53 -24.42
N ALA A 245 5.51 2.94 -25.69
CA ALA A 245 5.33 2.03 -26.82
C ALA A 245 5.84 2.66 -28.12
N PRO A 246 6.86 2.06 -28.78
CA PRO A 246 7.59 2.69 -29.89
C PRO A 246 6.71 3.27 -31.00
N ILE A 247 5.67 2.55 -31.43
CA ILE A 247 4.82 2.97 -32.56
C ILE A 247 3.70 3.91 -32.10
N HIS A 248 3.00 3.54 -31.03
CA HIS A 248 1.77 4.23 -30.62
C HIS A 248 2.04 5.65 -30.11
N PHE A 249 3.11 5.86 -29.36
CA PHE A 249 3.38 7.17 -28.75
C PHE A 249 3.90 8.20 -29.76
N GLU A 250 4.46 7.78 -30.90
CA GLU A 250 4.79 8.68 -32.01
C GLU A 250 3.53 9.27 -32.67
N LEU A 251 2.51 8.43 -32.82
CA LEU A 251 1.21 8.85 -33.31
C LEU A 251 0.54 9.80 -32.30
N ILE A 252 0.64 9.51 -31.00
CA ILE A 252 0.13 10.38 -29.93
C ILE A 252 0.83 11.75 -29.96
N GLU A 253 2.16 11.79 -30.08
CA GLU A 253 2.92 13.04 -30.19
C GLU A 253 2.43 13.89 -31.36
N THR A 254 2.26 13.28 -32.52
CA THR A 254 1.76 13.96 -33.73
C THR A 254 0.32 14.47 -33.54
N ALA A 255 -0.56 13.66 -32.96
CA ALA A 255 -1.96 14.01 -32.72
C ALA A 255 -2.14 15.11 -31.66
N VAL A 256 -1.33 15.12 -30.61
CA VAL A 256 -1.38 16.16 -29.57
C VAL A 256 -0.83 17.49 -30.12
N ARG A 257 0.23 17.43 -30.94
CA ARG A 257 0.79 18.62 -31.61
C ARG A 257 -0.18 19.23 -32.61
N SER A 258 -0.97 18.44 -33.34
CA SER A 258 -2.00 18.98 -34.24
C SER A 258 -3.13 19.72 -33.51
N CYS A 259 -3.34 19.43 -32.22
CA CYS A 259 -4.24 20.18 -31.34
C CYS A 259 -3.63 21.50 -30.81
N GLY A 260 -2.36 21.80 -31.15
CA GLY A 260 -1.65 23.01 -30.76
C GLY A 260 -0.97 22.97 -29.39
N TYR A 261 -0.64 21.79 -28.87
CA TYR A 261 0.17 21.62 -27.65
C TYR A 261 1.60 21.24 -28.00
N ASN A 262 2.59 21.72 -27.23
CA ASN A 262 3.99 21.35 -27.41
C ASN A 262 4.33 20.06 -26.63
N LEU A 263 3.89 18.90 -27.13
CA LEU A 263 4.27 17.60 -26.56
C LEU A 263 5.66 17.18 -27.07
N GLU A 264 6.54 16.72 -26.17
CA GLU A 264 7.82 16.12 -26.50
C GLU A 264 7.91 14.70 -25.93
N LEU A 265 8.16 13.73 -26.82
CA LEU A 265 8.31 12.34 -26.44
C LEU A 265 9.76 12.03 -26.01
N LEU A 266 9.94 11.56 -24.78
CA LEU A 266 11.22 11.12 -24.23
C LEU A 266 11.56 9.75 -24.79
N ARG A 267 12.27 9.72 -25.93
CA ARG A 267 12.51 8.49 -26.73
C ARG A 267 13.62 7.59 -26.22
N ASN A 268 14.61 8.18 -25.54
CA ASN A 268 15.82 7.47 -25.16
C ASN A 268 15.70 6.99 -23.70
N CYS A 269 16.02 5.73 -23.48
CA CYS A 269 16.31 5.15 -22.17
C CYS A 269 17.74 4.64 -22.21
N THR A 270 18.61 5.20 -21.38
CA THR A 270 20.01 4.79 -21.27
C THR A 270 20.27 4.17 -19.91
N GLN A 271 21.48 3.65 -19.70
CA GLN A 271 21.89 3.18 -18.37
C GLN A 271 21.82 4.33 -17.34
N HIS A 272 22.13 5.55 -17.74
CA HIS A 272 22.00 6.74 -16.89
C HIS A 272 20.54 7.00 -16.47
N THR A 273 19.58 6.75 -17.36
CA THR A 273 18.14 6.85 -17.06
C THR A 273 17.73 5.85 -15.98
N VAL A 274 18.24 4.61 -16.06
CA VAL A 274 17.98 3.56 -15.06
C VAL A 274 18.55 3.97 -13.70
N GLU A 275 19.81 4.40 -13.68
CA GLU A 275 20.48 4.86 -12.47
C GLU A 275 19.77 6.07 -11.84
N THR A 276 19.30 7.01 -12.66
CA THR A 276 18.52 8.17 -12.20
C THR A 276 17.19 7.73 -11.61
N GLY A 277 16.47 6.82 -12.25
CA GLY A 277 15.23 6.26 -11.71
C GLY A 277 15.43 5.54 -10.36
N LEU A 278 16.50 4.75 -10.23
CA LEU A 278 16.84 4.00 -9.00
C LEU A 278 17.21 4.91 -7.82
N LYS A 279 17.58 6.18 -8.06
CA LYS A 279 17.82 7.15 -6.97
C LYS A 279 16.51 7.58 -6.28
N TYR A 280 15.39 7.60 -7.00
CA TYR A 280 14.16 8.24 -6.54
C TYR A 280 12.97 7.28 -6.39
N VAL A 281 13.02 6.10 -7.03
CA VAL A 281 11.97 5.10 -6.97
C VAL A 281 12.42 3.92 -6.11
N ASN A 282 11.53 3.47 -5.23
CA ASN A 282 11.74 2.29 -4.41
C ASN A 282 12.13 1.08 -5.28
N ASN A 283 13.22 0.38 -4.92
CA ASN A 283 13.76 -0.76 -5.67
C ASN A 283 12.77 -1.93 -5.80
N ASP A 284 11.79 -2.02 -4.89
CA ASP A 284 10.74 -3.03 -4.96
C ASP A 284 9.66 -2.65 -5.99
N ALA A 285 9.74 -1.50 -6.67
CA ALA A 285 8.83 -1.07 -7.75
C ALA A 285 9.08 -1.80 -9.08
N CYS A 286 8.10 -1.74 -9.98
CA CYS A 286 8.24 -2.40 -11.29
C CYS A 286 9.22 -1.61 -12.18
N TYR A 287 10.05 -2.32 -12.94
CA TYR A 287 11.06 -1.72 -13.81
C TYR A 287 10.55 -0.59 -14.72
N PRO A 288 9.35 -0.65 -15.34
CA PRO A 288 8.86 0.47 -16.14
C PRO A 288 8.59 1.74 -15.32
N SER A 289 8.26 1.63 -14.02
CA SER A 289 8.11 2.81 -13.14
C SER A 289 9.45 3.51 -12.91
N ILE A 290 10.52 2.72 -12.78
CA ILE A 290 11.89 3.22 -12.62
C ILE A 290 12.30 3.96 -13.90
N LEU A 291 12.08 3.36 -15.07
CA LEU A 291 12.38 3.99 -16.35
C LEU A 291 11.60 5.29 -16.58
N VAL A 292 10.27 5.25 -16.42
CA VAL A 292 9.42 6.44 -16.64
C VAL A 292 9.83 7.59 -15.72
N THR A 293 10.04 7.30 -14.44
CA THR A 293 10.47 8.32 -13.48
C THR A 293 11.87 8.83 -13.80
N GLY A 294 12.80 7.92 -14.11
CA GLY A 294 14.16 8.27 -14.52
C GLY A 294 14.20 9.16 -15.75
N GLN A 295 13.43 8.85 -16.79
CA GLN A 295 13.33 9.68 -18.00
C GLN A 295 12.85 11.09 -17.69
N MET A 296 11.81 11.21 -16.84
CA MET A 296 11.26 12.51 -16.47
C MET A 296 12.25 13.35 -15.66
N ILE A 297 12.88 12.75 -14.64
CA ILE A 297 13.86 13.48 -13.81
C ILE A 297 15.10 13.84 -14.64
N GLU A 298 15.66 12.90 -15.41
CA GLU A 298 16.80 13.17 -16.29
C GLU A 298 16.50 14.30 -17.29
N ALA A 299 15.30 14.31 -17.88
CA ALA A 299 14.89 15.38 -18.79
C ALA A 299 14.87 16.73 -18.07
N LEU A 300 14.28 16.82 -16.88
CA LEU A 300 14.22 18.06 -16.11
C LEU A 300 15.61 18.53 -15.64
N GLU A 301 16.51 17.62 -15.28
CA GLU A 301 17.88 17.92 -14.85
C GLU A 301 18.81 18.28 -16.04
N SER A 302 18.39 18.01 -17.29
CA SER A 302 19.24 18.18 -18.48
C SER A 302 19.63 19.63 -18.82
N GLY A 303 18.95 20.62 -18.21
CA GLY A 303 19.12 22.05 -18.52
C GLY A 303 18.53 22.49 -19.87
N LYS A 304 17.84 21.59 -20.60
CA LYS A 304 17.24 21.88 -21.91
C LYS A 304 15.89 22.59 -21.85
N TYR A 305 15.20 22.54 -20.70
CA TYR A 305 13.83 23.01 -20.55
C TYR A 305 13.73 24.16 -19.55
N ASP A 306 12.81 25.10 -19.80
CA ASP A 306 12.40 26.09 -18.81
C ASP A 306 11.45 25.43 -17.81
N LEU A 307 11.93 25.18 -16.59
CA LEU A 307 11.17 24.50 -15.54
C LEU A 307 9.90 25.26 -15.13
N ASN A 308 9.83 26.58 -15.34
CA ASN A 308 8.61 27.36 -15.06
C ASN A 308 7.52 27.18 -16.14
N LYS A 309 7.92 26.67 -17.31
CA LYS A 309 7.06 26.41 -18.48
C LYS A 309 7.12 24.96 -18.96
N THR A 310 7.39 24.03 -18.04
CA THR A 310 7.44 22.59 -18.33
C THR A 310 6.36 21.86 -17.54
N ALA A 311 5.65 20.95 -18.21
CA ALA A 311 4.68 20.05 -17.62
C ALA A 311 5.07 18.60 -17.90
N LEU A 312 4.69 17.70 -17.01
CA LEU A 312 4.84 16.25 -17.21
C LEU A 312 3.47 15.62 -17.44
N ILE A 313 3.38 14.68 -18.37
CA ILE A 313 2.15 13.91 -18.61
C ILE A 313 2.40 12.42 -18.49
N MET A 314 1.49 11.74 -17.79
CA MET A 314 1.47 10.29 -17.66
C MET A 314 0.03 9.79 -17.59
N SER A 315 -0.26 8.66 -18.21
CA SER A 315 -1.56 8.02 -18.08
C SER A 315 -1.74 7.43 -16.68
N GLN A 316 -2.93 7.61 -16.11
CA GLN A 316 -3.33 6.95 -14.88
C GLN A 316 -4.29 5.82 -15.23
N THR A 317 -3.85 4.58 -15.05
CA THR A 317 -4.74 3.43 -15.20
C THR A 317 -5.73 3.35 -14.04
N GLY A 318 -6.92 2.78 -14.24
CA GLY A 318 -7.90 2.51 -13.17
C GLY A 318 -7.87 1.07 -12.65
N GLY A 319 -6.89 0.27 -13.08
CA GLY A 319 -6.81 -1.16 -12.74
C GLY A 319 -5.99 -1.44 -11.48
N GLY A 320 -5.92 -2.71 -11.07
CA GLY A 320 -5.15 -3.17 -9.90
C GLY A 320 -3.62 -3.17 -10.06
N CYS A 321 -3.09 -2.58 -11.14
CA CYS A 321 -1.67 -2.51 -11.43
C CYS A 321 -0.98 -1.33 -10.72
N ARG A 322 0.35 -1.43 -10.50
CA ARG A 322 1.19 -0.32 -10.02
C ARG A 322 1.15 0.91 -10.94
N ALA A 323 0.86 0.72 -12.23
CA ALA A 323 0.72 1.79 -13.23
C ALA A 323 -0.25 2.90 -12.80
N THR A 324 -1.28 2.56 -12.04
CA THR A 324 -2.25 3.51 -11.46
C THR A 324 -1.57 4.57 -10.58
N ASN A 325 -0.41 4.24 -10.02
CA ASN A 325 0.38 5.09 -9.13
C ASN A 325 1.67 5.64 -9.74
N TYR A 326 1.89 5.55 -11.06
CA TYR A 326 3.09 6.16 -11.67
C TYR A 326 3.14 7.67 -11.44
N ILE A 327 2.00 8.36 -11.54
CA ILE A 327 1.90 9.78 -11.17
C ILE A 327 2.32 10.00 -9.71
N GLY A 328 1.97 9.09 -8.82
CA GLY A 328 2.38 9.13 -7.42
C GLY A 328 3.89 8.98 -7.25
N PHE A 329 4.54 8.06 -7.98
CA PHE A 329 6.00 7.92 -7.98
C PHE A 329 6.70 9.15 -8.55
N ILE A 330 6.25 9.66 -9.69
CA ILE A 330 6.82 10.85 -10.34
C ILE A 330 6.74 12.05 -9.38
N ARG A 331 5.59 12.28 -8.73
CA ARG A 331 5.44 13.37 -7.76
C ARG A 331 6.38 13.24 -6.57
N LYS A 332 6.60 12.03 -6.06
CA LYS A 332 7.56 11.78 -4.98
C LYS A 332 8.97 12.10 -5.46
N ALA A 333 9.36 11.58 -6.62
CA ALA A 333 10.68 11.82 -7.20
C ALA A 333 10.95 13.31 -7.43
N LEU A 334 9.97 14.07 -7.93
CA LEU A 334 10.09 15.52 -8.08
C LEU A 334 10.33 16.22 -6.74
N LYS A 335 9.58 15.85 -5.70
CA LYS A 335 9.75 16.41 -4.35
C LYS A 335 11.12 16.08 -3.76
N ASP A 336 11.61 14.87 -4.01
CA ASP A 336 12.91 14.42 -3.50
C ASP A 336 14.09 15.03 -4.28
N ALA A 337 13.90 15.36 -5.57
CA ALA A 337 14.90 15.99 -6.42
C ALA A 337 15.08 17.50 -6.17
N GLY A 338 14.06 18.18 -5.61
CA GLY A 338 14.08 19.61 -5.27
C GLY A 338 13.14 20.44 -6.13
#